data_AF-A0A442B5U4-F1
#
_entry.id   AF-A0A442B5U4-F1
#
_cell.length_a   1.000
_cell.length_b   1.000
_cell.length_c   1.000
_cell.angle_alpha   90.00
_cell.angle_beta   90.00
_cell.angle_gamma   90.00
#
_symmetry.space_group_name_H-M   'P 1'
#
loop_
_entity.id
_entity.type
_entity.pdbx_description
1 polymer ?
#
loop_
_entity_poly.entity_id
_entity_poly.type
_entity_poly.pdbx_seq_one_letter_code
_entity_poly.pdbx_strand_id
1 'polypeptide(L)'
;MREALSSVSEDLDWLRNTWLVEPDKLTDADVRRGAATLRRLLVDRGQGAIMAAWRHLQFPGQPIVQAPDLLGLMAQMEHPVENAVGVVAGGAPVSGMSVVALGGHRIQHPETGVPALADEGFAVVVSSIARSLDTYDPLPPGPLSAMIHREWRLLDYVESAGAIRRGQVINRRAIIQFVSNQVGGVHADNLFPNAKNKRDDAQELAAELYSKISADWRNGLLYELFSIGFYLGRSPDLERLSVAIRNKGDGQE
;
A
#
# COMPACT_ATOMS: atom_id res chain seq x y z
N MET A 1 -23.78 -9.04 14.42
CA MET A 1 -22.50 -9.72 14.13
C MET A 1 -22.50 -10.37 12.76
N ARG A 2 -23.54 -11.14 12.39
CA ARG A 2 -23.69 -11.75 11.05
C ARG A 2 -23.54 -10.74 9.90
N GLU A 3 -24.28 -9.64 9.94
CA GLU A 3 -24.18 -8.57 8.92
C GLU A 3 -22.77 -7.99 8.80
N ALA A 4 -22.08 -7.78 9.92
CA ALA A 4 -20.72 -7.28 9.93
C ALA A 4 -19.73 -8.26 9.28
N LEU A 5 -19.92 -9.58 9.46
CA LEU A 5 -19.12 -10.59 8.79
C LEU A 5 -19.43 -10.62 7.29
N SER A 6 -20.71 -10.62 6.89
CA SER A 6 -21.12 -10.58 5.48
C SER A 6 -20.46 -9.42 4.74
N SER A 7 -20.46 -8.24 5.35
CA SER A 7 -19.83 -7.06 4.78
C SER A 7 -18.30 -7.14 4.70
N VAL A 8 -17.64 -8.01 5.48
CA VAL A 8 -16.21 -8.30 5.31
C VAL A 8 -15.99 -9.20 4.10
N SER A 9 -16.78 -10.28 3.94
CA SER A 9 -16.65 -11.15 2.76
C SER A 9 -16.96 -10.41 1.46
N GLU A 10 -18.01 -9.59 1.44
CA GLU A 10 -18.40 -8.80 0.26
C GLU A 10 -17.29 -7.85 -0.18
N ASP A 11 -16.66 -7.14 0.77
CA ASP A 11 -15.55 -6.24 0.46
C ASP A 11 -14.30 -7.00 -0.02
N LEU A 12 -13.99 -8.17 0.55
CA LEU A 12 -12.87 -9.00 0.11
C LEU A 12 -13.11 -9.56 -1.30
N ASP A 13 -14.33 -10.01 -1.58
CA ASP A 13 -14.74 -10.46 -2.90
C ASP A 13 -14.69 -9.30 -3.90
N TRP A 14 -15.08 -8.09 -3.50
CA TRP A 14 -14.98 -6.90 -4.35
C TRP A 14 -13.53 -6.56 -4.71
N LEU A 15 -12.61 -6.54 -3.74
CA LEU A 15 -11.18 -6.32 -4.00
C LEU A 15 -10.62 -7.37 -4.97
N ARG A 16 -10.98 -8.64 -4.78
CA ARG A 16 -10.60 -9.71 -5.70
C ARG A 16 -11.17 -9.51 -7.10
N ASN A 17 -12.48 -9.34 -7.22
CA ASN A 17 -13.14 -9.33 -8.52
C ASN A 17 -12.94 -8.03 -9.29
N THR A 18 -12.54 -6.95 -8.60
CA THR A 18 -12.35 -5.63 -9.22
C THR A 18 -10.87 -5.28 -9.33
N TRP A 19 -10.14 -5.28 -8.20
CA TRP A 19 -8.76 -4.79 -8.18
C TRP A 19 -7.74 -5.81 -8.66
N LEU A 20 -7.96 -7.10 -8.39
CA LEU A 20 -7.07 -8.17 -8.85
C LEU A 20 -7.35 -8.55 -10.32
N VAL A 21 -8.62 -8.61 -10.74
CA VAL A 21 -8.98 -9.11 -12.09
C VAL A 21 -8.87 -8.03 -13.17
N GLU A 22 -9.23 -6.77 -12.88
CA GLU A 22 -9.30 -5.71 -13.90
C GLU A 22 -8.46 -4.47 -13.53
N PRO A 23 -7.16 -4.64 -13.25
CA PRO A 23 -6.31 -3.59 -12.69
C PRO A 23 -6.19 -2.36 -13.60
N ASP A 24 -6.18 -2.56 -14.92
CA ASP A 24 -6.05 -1.49 -15.91
C ASP A 24 -7.31 -0.63 -16.06
N LYS A 25 -8.48 -1.12 -15.62
CA LYS A 25 -9.75 -0.38 -15.74
C LYS A 25 -10.00 0.58 -14.59
N LEU A 26 -9.28 0.43 -13.47
CA LEU A 26 -9.49 1.27 -12.31
C LEU A 26 -9.06 2.71 -12.58
N THR A 27 -9.89 3.70 -12.32
CA THR A 27 -9.45 5.11 -12.33
C THR A 27 -8.90 5.51 -10.96
N ASP A 28 -8.23 6.65 -10.88
CA ASP A 28 -7.85 7.23 -9.58
C ASP A 28 -9.06 7.52 -8.69
N ALA A 29 -10.22 7.82 -9.29
CA ALA A 29 -11.47 7.99 -8.53
C ALA A 29 -11.93 6.67 -7.91
N ASP A 30 -11.80 5.54 -8.61
CA ASP A 30 -12.16 4.22 -8.09
C ASP A 30 -11.24 3.81 -6.94
N VAL A 31 -9.94 4.06 -7.07
CA VAL A 31 -8.95 3.80 -6.01
C VAL A 31 -9.25 4.64 -4.76
N ARG A 32 -9.59 5.93 -4.92
CA ARG A 32 -10.01 6.79 -3.79
C ARG A 32 -11.26 6.27 -3.10
N ARG A 33 -12.26 5.81 -3.86
CA ARG A 33 -13.49 5.23 -3.28
C ARG A 33 -13.16 3.95 -2.49
N GLY A 34 -12.30 3.09 -3.03
CA GLY A 34 -11.85 1.88 -2.33
C GLY A 34 -10.98 2.15 -1.09
N ALA A 35 -10.45 3.36 -0.91
CA ALA A 35 -9.73 3.72 0.31
C ALA A 35 -10.59 3.56 1.58
N ALA A 36 -11.89 3.82 1.50
CA ALA A 36 -12.82 3.63 2.61
C ALA A 36 -12.97 2.15 2.96
N THR A 37 -13.11 1.29 1.96
CA THR A 37 -13.11 -0.18 2.10
C THR A 37 -11.82 -0.67 2.77
N LEU A 38 -10.65 -0.24 2.27
CA LEU A 38 -9.36 -0.62 2.86
C LEU A 38 -9.21 -0.15 4.30
N ARG A 39 -9.60 1.09 4.61
CA ARG A 39 -9.58 1.61 5.98
C ARG A 39 -10.42 0.75 6.92
N ARG A 40 -11.66 0.44 6.53
CA ARG A 40 -12.55 -0.38 7.35
C ARG A 40 -12.01 -1.80 7.53
N LEU A 41 -11.47 -2.40 6.47
CA LEU A 41 -10.90 -3.75 6.50
C LEU A 41 -9.62 -3.86 7.34
N LEU A 42 -8.73 -2.86 7.27
CA LEU A 42 -7.36 -2.93 7.81
C LEU A 42 -7.08 -2.04 9.03
N VAL A 43 -7.76 -0.90 9.16
CA VAL A 43 -7.34 0.18 10.07
C VAL A 43 -8.33 0.41 11.19
N ASP A 44 -9.62 0.48 10.89
CA ASP A 44 -10.64 0.89 11.84
C ASP A 44 -10.64 0.02 13.11
N ARG A 45 -10.92 0.66 14.25
CA ARG A 45 -10.84 0.02 15.59
C ARG A 45 -9.46 -0.60 15.90
N GLY A 46 -8.39 -0.03 15.33
CA GLY A 46 -6.99 -0.37 15.59
C GLY A 46 -6.43 -1.52 14.75
N GLN A 47 -7.27 -2.48 14.36
CA GLN A 47 -6.84 -3.72 13.68
C GLN A 47 -7.65 -4.07 12.43
N GLY A 48 -8.69 -3.30 12.12
CA GLY A 48 -9.56 -3.54 10.98
C GLY A 48 -10.57 -4.68 11.16
N ALA A 49 -11.56 -4.71 10.26
CA ALA A 49 -12.62 -5.71 10.27
C ALA A 49 -12.12 -7.13 9.91
N ILE A 50 -11.06 -7.26 9.12
CA ILE A 50 -10.47 -8.57 8.77
C ILE A 50 -9.99 -9.29 10.04
N MET A 51 -9.20 -8.62 10.88
CA MET A 51 -8.69 -9.24 12.11
C MET A 51 -9.80 -9.57 13.10
N ALA A 52 -10.85 -8.74 13.17
CA ALA A 52 -12.01 -9.04 14.00
C ALA A 52 -12.75 -10.30 13.51
N ALA A 53 -12.98 -10.43 12.20
CA ALA A 53 -13.60 -11.61 11.61
C ALA A 53 -12.75 -12.87 11.76
N TRP A 54 -11.44 -12.77 11.53
CA TRP A 54 -10.47 -13.86 11.68
C TRP A 54 -10.52 -14.48 13.08
N ARG A 55 -10.47 -13.64 14.13
CA ARG A 55 -10.57 -14.08 15.53
C ARG A 55 -11.95 -14.62 15.87
N HIS A 56 -13.01 -14.00 15.37
CA HIS A 56 -14.38 -14.47 15.61
C HIS A 56 -14.61 -15.88 15.05
N LEU A 57 -13.99 -16.20 13.91
CA LEU A 57 -14.02 -17.53 13.31
C LEU A 57 -12.91 -18.46 13.83
N GLN A 58 -12.18 -18.04 14.86
CA GLN A 58 -11.19 -18.85 15.57
C GLN A 58 -10.05 -19.38 14.67
N PHE A 59 -9.73 -18.67 13.59
CA PHE A 59 -8.52 -18.97 12.83
C PHE A 59 -7.27 -18.72 13.70
N PRO A 60 -6.24 -19.56 13.61
CA PRO A 60 -5.00 -19.35 14.35
C PRO A 60 -4.23 -18.14 13.81
N GLY A 61 -3.47 -17.47 14.68
CA GLY A 61 -2.52 -16.43 14.28
C GLY A 61 -3.17 -15.23 13.57
N GLN A 62 -2.60 -14.85 12.42
CA GLN A 62 -3.07 -13.76 11.57
C GLN A 62 -3.01 -14.20 10.10
N PRO A 63 -3.83 -13.59 9.22
CA PRO A 63 -3.70 -13.80 7.78
C PRO A 63 -2.30 -13.44 7.28
N ILE A 64 -1.82 -14.18 6.29
CA ILE A 64 -0.59 -13.87 5.56
C ILE A 64 -0.91 -13.18 4.22
N VAL A 65 -0.12 -12.15 3.91
CA VAL A 65 -0.16 -11.43 2.63
C VAL A 65 1.25 -11.45 2.03
N GLN A 66 1.36 -11.81 0.75
CA GLN A 66 2.61 -11.72 -0.01
C GLN A 66 2.67 -10.37 -0.72
N ALA A 67 3.63 -9.53 -0.36
CA ALA A 67 3.75 -8.17 -0.88
C ALA A 67 5.19 -7.63 -0.76
N PRO A 68 5.53 -6.56 -1.50
CA PRO A 68 6.87 -5.99 -1.48
C PRO A 68 7.29 -5.36 -0.16
N ASP A 69 8.57 -5.55 0.16
CA ASP A 69 9.29 -4.90 1.26
C ASP A 69 10.07 -3.69 0.77
N LEU A 70 9.51 -2.49 0.93
CA LEU A 70 10.14 -1.27 0.47
C LEU A 70 11.50 -1.02 1.12
N LEU A 71 11.62 -1.25 2.43
CA LEU A 71 12.89 -1.02 3.15
C LEU A 71 13.92 -2.08 2.77
N GLY A 72 13.51 -3.34 2.63
CA GLY A 72 14.37 -4.41 2.13
C GLY A 72 14.90 -4.14 0.72
N LEU A 73 14.05 -3.64 -0.18
CA LEU A 73 14.46 -3.24 -1.53
C LEU A 73 15.46 -2.08 -1.50
N MET A 74 15.22 -1.06 -0.67
CA MET A 74 16.14 0.06 -0.52
C MET A 74 17.51 -0.34 0.04
N ALA A 75 17.51 -1.22 1.05
CA ALA A 75 18.75 -1.77 1.60
C ALA A 75 19.55 -2.52 0.52
N GLN A 76 18.87 -3.32 -0.31
CA GLN A 76 19.50 -4.09 -1.38
C GLN A 76 20.06 -3.21 -2.52
N MET A 77 19.50 -2.01 -2.71
CA MET A 77 20.02 -1.00 -3.64
C MET A 77 21.10 -0.11 -3.03
N GLU A 78 21.49 -0.34 -1.77
CA GLU A 78 22.42 0.53 -1.03
C GLU A 78 21.93 1.99 -1.02
N HIS A 79 20.63 2.18 -0.83
CA HIS A 79 19.99 3.49 -0.75
C HIS A 79 19.50 3.71 0.69
N PRO A 80 20.28 4.42 1.53
CA PRO A 80 19.86 4.70 2.90
C PRO A 80 18.54 5.46 2.93
N VAL A 81 17.72 5.17 3.94
CA VAL A 81 16.39 5.77 4.09
C VAL A 81 16.50 7.28 4.21
N GLU A 82 17.44 7.78 5.02
CA GLU A 82 17.74 9.19 5.24
C GLU A 82 18.01 9.98 3.95
N ASN A 83 18.48 9.31 2.90
CA ASN A 83 18.77 9.92 1.61
C ASN A 83 17.53 9.99 0.70
N ALA A 84 16.43 9.30 1.03
CA ALA A 84 15.22 9.33 0.22
C ALA A 84 14.58 10.73 0.19
N VAL A 85 14.46 11.31 -1.00
CA VAL A 85 13.67 12.53 -1.23
C VAL A 85 12.19 12.17 -1.19
N GLY A 86 11.82 11.12 -1.93
CA GLY A 86 10.47 10.59 -1.98
C GLY A 86 10.51 9.21 -2.64
N VAL A 87 9.93 8.20 -2.02
CA VAL A 87 9.84 6.84 -2.58
C VAL A 87 8.47 6.27 -2.25
N VAL A 88 7.88 5.52 -3.16
CA VAL A 88 6.63 4.78 -2.94
C VAL A 88 6.83 3.31 -3.28
N ALA A 89 6.20 2.44 -2.49
CA ALA A 89 6.00 1.05 -2.85
C ALA A 89 4.87 0.94 -3.90
N GLY A 90 4.73 -0.25 -4.48
CA GLY A 90 3.65 -0.59 -5.38
C GLY A 90 3.62 -2.08 -5.66
N GLY A 91 3.51 -2.44 -6.93
CA GLY A 91 3.62 -3.81 -7.41
C GLY A 91 2.32 -4.46 -7.86
N ALA A 92 1.21 -3.71 -7.87
CA ALA A 92 0.06 -4.11 -8.66
C ALA A 92 0.38 -4.04 -10.17
N PRO A 93 -0.11 -5.02 -10.95
CA PRO A 93 0.08 -5.08 -12.39
C PRO A 93 -0.67 -3.95 -13.08
N VAL A 94 -0.03 -3.27 -14.00
CA VAL A 94 -0.59 -2.19 -14.81
C VAL A 94 0.09 -2.26 -16.19
N SER A 95 -0.69 -2.43 -17.25
CA SER A 95 -0.21 -2.53 -18.64
C SER A 95 0.94 -3.53 -18.83
N GLY A 96 0.77 -4.75 -18.31
CA GLY A 96 1.78 -5.82 -18.44
C GLY A 96 3.04 -5.63 -17.58
N MET A 97 3.10 -4.60 -16.73
CA MET A 97 4.23 -4.32 -15.85
C MET A 97 3.80 -4.17 -14.40
N SER A 98 4.71 -4.45 -13.48
CA SER A 98 4.53 -4.23 -12.04
C SER A 98 5.69 -3.40 -11.53
N VAL A 99 5.45 -2.12 -11.23
CA VAL A 99 6.44 -1.23 -10.61
C VAL A 99 6.38 -1.44 -9.10
N VAL A 100 7.38 -2.13 -8.56
CA VAL A 100 7.43 -2.56 -7.15
C VAL A 100 7.84 -1.41 -6.23
N ALA A 101 8.74 -0.55 -6.70
CA ALA A 101 9.18 0.65 -6.01
C ALA A 101 9.59 1.73 -7.01
N LEU A 102 9.35 2.99 -6.69
CA LEU A 102 9.72 4.15 -7.50
C LEU A 102 10.05 5.33 -6.59
N GLY A 103 11.15 6.03 -6.86
CA GLY A 103 11.47 7.21 -6.08
C GLY A 103 12.78 7.89 -6.45
N GLY A 104 13.07 8.97 -5.73
CA GLY A 104 14.30 9.74 -5.82
C GLY A 104 15.09 9.68 -4.53
N HIS A 105 16.42 9.56 -4.66
CA HIS A 105 17.38 9.53 -3.57
C HIS A 105 18.44 10.61 -3.77
N ARG A 106 18.83 11.28 -2.70
CA ARG A 106 19.99 12.16 -2.69
C ARG A 106 21.25 11.30 -2.75
N ILE A 107 22.20 11.72 -3.56
CA ILE A 107 23.53 11.12 -3.67
C ILE A 107 24.58 12.21 -3.56
N GLN A 108 25.82 11.83 -3.23
CA GLN A 108 26.94 12.74 -3.32
C GLN A 108 27.05 13.23 -4.77
N HIS A 109 27.21 14.53 -4.95
CA HIS A 109 27.35 15.10 -6.29
C HIS A 109 28.66 14.59 -6.92
N PRO A 110 28.62 13.91 -8.09
CA PRO A 110 29.79 13.24 -8.63
C PRO A 110 30.90 14.21 -9.06
N GLU A 111 30.54 15.43 -9.48
CA GLU A 111 31.53 16.43 -9.92
C GLU A 111 32.05 17.34 -8.80
N THR A 112 31.18 17.83 -7.91
CA THR A 112 31.55 18.80 -6.87
C THR A 112 31.92 18.15 -5.55
N GLY A 113 31.63 16.85 -5.36
CA GLY A 113 31.85 16.14 -4.11
C GLY A 113 30.89 16.53 -2.98
N VAL A 114 29.91 17.41 -3.24
CA VAL A 114 28.93 17.86 -2.22
C VAL A 114 28.17 16.65 -1.66
N PRO A 115 28.14 16.45 -0.32
CA PRO A 115 27.49 15.29 0.30
C PRO A 115 25.99 15.19 0.02
N ALA A 116 25.45 13.96 0.03
CA ALA A 116 24.02 13.69 -0.20
C ALA A 116 23.08 14.41 0.80
N LEU A 117 23.54 14.63 2.03
CA LEU A 117 22.77 15.28 3.09
C LEU A 117 23.01 16.79 3.21
N ALA A 118 23.72 17.40 2.26
CA ALA A 118 23.86 18.85 2.22
C ALA A 118 22.50 19.53 1.99
N ASP A 119 22.36 20.79 2.43
CA ASP A 119 21.14 21.58 2.22
C ASP A 119 20.92 21.94 0.74
N GLU A 120 22.01 22.12 -0.01
CA GLU A 120 22.03 22.43 -1.44
C GLU A 120 23.22 21.79 -2.15
N GLY A 121 23.17 21.73 -3.49
CA GLY A 121 24.28 21.25 -4.32
C GLY A 121 24.47 19.73 -4.38
N PHE A 122 23.64 18.94 -3.69
CA PHE A 122 23.61 17.48 -3.84
C PHE A 122 22.99 17.08 -5.18
N ALA A 123 23.29 15.86 -5.65
CA ALA A 123 22.64 15.28 -6.82
C ALA A 123 21.48 14.38 -6.38
N VAL A 124 20.52 14.16 -7.29
CA VAL A 124 19.39 13.24 -7.08
C VAL A 124 19.41 12.16 -8.14
N VAL A 125 19.35 10.90 -7.71
CA VAL A 125 19.11 9.76 -8.60
C VAL A 125 17.66 9.32 -8.48
N VAL A 126 17.01 9.05 -9.60
CA VAL A 126 15.66 8.47 -9.64
C VAL A 126 15.79 7.02 -10.06
N SER A 127 15.20 6.12 -9.29
CA SER A 127 15.25 4.67 -9.53
C SER A 127 13.83 4.08 -9.54
N SER A 128 13.66 3.03 -10.34
CA SER A 128 12.47 2.20 -10.35
C SER A 128 12.86 0.73 -10.34
N ILE A 129 12.13 -0.07 -9.55
CA ILE A 129 12.22 -1.52 -9.58
C ILE A 129 10.93 -1.99 -10.24
N ALA A 130 11.05 -2.57 -11.42
CA ALA A 130 9.90 -3.07 -12.17
C ALA A 130 10.14 -4.51 -12.63
N ARG A 131 9.05 -5.22 -12.87
CA ARG A 131 9.05 -6.53 -13.53
C ARG A 131 8.02 -6.57 -14.64
N SER A 132 8.37 -7.19 -15.76
CA SER A 132 7.42 -7.54 -16.81
C SER A 132 6.59 -8.75 -16.38
N LEU A 133 5.33 -8.78 -16.81
CA LEU A 133 4.39 -9.87 -16.60
C LEU A 133 4.12 -10.64 -17.90
N ASP A 134 4.67 -10.19 -19.02
CA ASP A 134 4.50 -10.79 -20.35
C ASP A 134 5.43 -12.00 -20.57
N THR A 135 6.33 -12.27 -19.64
CA THR A 135 7.28 -13.38 -19.71
C THR A 135 6.83 -14.51 -18.79
N TYR A 136 6.84 -15.73 -19.32
CA TYR A 136 6.46 -17.00 -18.67
C TYR A 136 6.74 -16.99 -17.15
N ASP A 137 5.66 -16.92 -16.35
CA ASP A 137 5.68 -17.11 -14.90
C ASP A 137 5.81 -18.62 -14.61
N PRO A 138 6.73 -19.07 -13.73
CA PRO A 138 7.64 -18.26 -12.94
C PRO A 138 8.98 -17.96 -13.64
N LEU A 139 9.34 -16.67 -13.70
CA LEU A 139 10.72 -16.25 -13.90
C LEU A 139 11.59 -16.85 -12.78
N PRO A 140 12.82 -17.29 -13.07
CA PRO A 140 13.74 -17.74 -12.03
C PRO A 140 13.95 -16.63 -10.99
N PRO A 141 14.07 -16.97 -9.70
CA PRO A 141 14.16 -15.97 -8.63
C PRO A 141 15.42 -15.12 -8.81
N GLY A 142 15.23 -13.85 -9.12
CA GLY A 142 16.31 -12.86 -9.17
C GLY A 142 16.73 -12.38 -7.77
N PRO A 143 17.80 -11.57 -7.67
CA PRO A 143 18.33 -11.08 -6.39
C PRO A 143 17.31 -10.35 -5.51
N LEU A 144 16.30 -9.71 -6.13
CA LEU A 144 15.25 -8.96 -5.43
C LEU A 144 14.01 -9.79 -5.12
N SER A 145 13.94 -11.06 -5.57
CA SER A 145 12.72 -11.87 -5.50
C SER A 145 12.19 -12.01 -4.07
N ALA A 146 13.07 -12.24 -3.09
CA ALA A 146 12.69 -12.36 -1.69
C ALA A 146 12.07 -11.09 -1.11
N MET A 147 12.46 -9.90 -1.61
CA MET A 147 11.89 -8.63 -1.18
C MET A 147 10.61 -8.27 -1.93
N ILE A 148 10.47 -8.69 -3.19
CA ILE A 148 9.25 -8.50 -3.99
C ILE A 148 8.11 -9.38 -3.48
N HIS A 149 8.42 -10.60 -3.05
CA HIS A 149 7.46 -11.63 -2.64
C HIS A 149 7.51 -11.95 -1.15
N ARG A 150 7.81 -10.94 -0.31
CA ARG A 150 7.91 -11.15 1.13
C ARG A 150 6.55 -11.53 1.71
N GLU A 151 6.55 -12.55 2.56
CA GLU A 151 5.39 -12.91 3.38
C GLU A 151 5.30 -12.01 4.61
N TRP A 152 4.12 -11.45 4.82
CA TRP A 152 3.81 -10.58 5.95
C TRP A 152 2.63 -11.13 6.72
N ARG A 153 2.70 -11.08 8.05
CA ARG A 153 1.48 -11.11 8.86
C ARG A 153 0.70 -9.83 8.59
N LEU A 154 -0.62 -9.90 8.53
CA LEU A 154 -1.45 -8.77 8.10
C LEU A 154 -1.19 -7.48 8.88
N LEU A 155 -1.05 -7.55 10.21
CA LEU A 155 -0.76 -6.34 10.99
C LEU A 155 0.65 -5.79 10.71
N ASP A 156 1.65 -6.67 10.56
CA ASP A 156 3.01 -6.25 10.21
C ASP A 156 3.06 -5.62 8.81
N TYR A 157 2.25 -6.13 7.87
CA TYR A 157 2.08 -5.53 6.55
C TYR A 157 1.49 -4.11 6.64
N VAL A 158 0.45 -3.91 7.43
CA VAL A 158 -0.18 -2.58 7.61
C VAL A 158 0.77 -1.57 8.26
N GLU A 159 1.66 -2.02 9.16
CA GLU A 159 2.67 -1.17 9.80
C GLU A 159 3.96 -1.01 9.00
N SER A 160 4.17 -1.82 7.96
CA SER A 160 5.36 -1.71 7.11
C SER A 160 5.35 -0.46 6.24
N ALA A 161 6.53 -0.08 5.75
CA ALA A 161 6.72 1.09 4.90
C ALA A 161 5.97 0.95 3.56
N GLY A 162 5.07 1.89 3.28
CA GLY A 162 4.44 2.04 1.96
C GLY A 162 5.02 3.22 1.17
N ALA A 163 5.59 4.21 1.86
CA ALA A 163 6.29 5.32 1.24
C ALA A 163 7.36 5.90 2.17
N ILE A 164 8.21 6.75 1.62
CA ILE A 164 9.23 7.52 2.34
C ILE A 164 9.22 8.94 1.81
N ARG A 165 9.30 9.93 2.70
CA ARG A 165 9.41 11.34 2.35
C ARG A 165 10.45 11.99 3.23
N ARG A 166 11.46 12.64 2.63
CA ARG A 166 12.55 13.33 3.36
C ARG A 166 13.21 12.44 4.42
N GLY A 167 13.49 11.20 4.06
CA GLY A 167 14.05 10.19 4.94
C GLY A 167 13.17 9.72 6.09
N GLN A 168 11.89 10.07 6.11
CA GLN A 168 10.92 9.60 7.10
C GLN A 168 9.97 8.59 6.47
N VAL A 169 9.77 7.46 7.16
CA VAL A 169 8.91 6.36 6.72
C VAL A 169 7.45 6.72 6.93
N ILE A 170 6.64 6.51 5.90
CA ILE A 170 5.18 6.56 5.94
C ILE A 170 4.69 5.11 5.81
N ASN A 171 4.08 4.59 6.88
CA ASN A 171 3.54 3.23 6.85
C ASN A 171 2.23 3.16 6.04
N ARG A 172 1.84 1.94 5.65
CA ARG A 172 0.64 1.69 4.85
C ARG A 172 -0.63 2.15 5.56
N ARG A 173 -0.70 2.02 6.90
CA ARG A 173 -1.79 2.58 7.71
C ARG A 173 -2.00 4.07 7.47
N ALA A 174 -0.92 4.86 7.56
CA ALA A 174 -0.99 6.31 7.38
C ALA A 174 -1.40 6.68 5.95
N ILE A 175 -0.94 5.94 4.93
CA ILE A 175 -1.37 6.14 3.53
C ILE A 175 -2.88 5.89 3.39
N ILE A 176 -3.39 4.77 3.90
CA ILE A 176 -4.82 4.43 3.87
C ILE A 176 -5.65 5.51 4.57
N GLN A 177 -5.22 5.95 5.75
CA GLN A 177 -5.90 7.01 6.51
C GLN A 177 -5.87 8.35 5.78
N PHE A 178 -4.72 8.74 5.23
CA PHE A 178 -4.57 9.97 4.47
C PHE A 178 -5.51 10.00 3.26
N VAL A 179 -5.50 8.96 2.41
CA VAL A 179 -6.32 8.95 1.18
C VAL A 179 -7.81 8.91 1.54
N SER A 180 -8.20 8.08 2.51
CA SER A 180 -9.62 7.97 2.93
C SER A 180 -10.17 9.24 3.57
N ASN A 181 -9.36 9.98 4.35
CA ASN A 181 -9.78 11.21 4.99
C ASN A 181 -9.76 12.41 4.03
N GLN A 182 -8.70 12.57 3.24
CA GLN A 182 -8.38 13.85 2.61
C GLN A 182 -8.60 13.86 1.09
N VAL A 183 -8.47 12.71 0.44
CA VAL A 183 -8.49 12.62 -1.03
C VAL A 183 -9.81 12.01 -1.53
N GLY A 184 -10.50 11.23 -0.70
CA GLY A 184 -11.79 10.58 -0.98
C GLY A 184 -13.01 11.51 -1.16
N GLY A 185 -12.82 12.84 -1.22
CA GLY A 185 -13.89 13.79 -1.56
C GLY A 185 -14.71 14.31 -0.37
N VAL A 186 -14.44 13.86 0.85
CA VAL A 186 -14.96 14.50 2.06
C VAL A 186 -13.93 15.53 2.52
N HIS A 187 -13.79 16.65 1.80
CA HIS A 187 -13.09 17.83 2.32
C HIS A 187 -13.93 18.49 3.43
N ALA A 188 -14.34 17.72 4.45
CA ALA A 188 -15.04 18.24 5.61
C ALA A 188 -14.22 19.36 6.27
N ASP A 189 -12.90 19.27 6.24
CA ASP A 189 -12.01 20.31 6.78
C ASP A 189 -12.17 21.66 6.04
N ASN A 190 -12.48 21.66 4.73
CA ASN A 190 -12.78 22.89 3.98
C ASN A 190 -14.23 23.36 4.22
N LEU A 191 -15.14 22.45 4.59
CA LEU A 191 -16.52 22.79 4.97
C LEU A 191 -16.60 23.30 6.43
N PHE A 192 -15.62 22.94 7.26
CA PHE A 192 -15.55 23.29 8.68
C PHE A 192 -14.16 23.86 9.01
N PRO A 193 -13.87 25.13 8.65
CA PRO A 193 -12.56 25.76 8.86
C PRO A 193 -12.08 25.79 10.33
N ASN A 194 -12.97 25.51 11.29
CA ASN A 194 -12.67 25.46 12.72
C ASN A 194 -12.39 24.04 13.25
N ALA A 195 -12.61 23.00 12.46
CA ALA A 195 -12.24 21.63 12.82
C ALA A 195 -10.74 21.44 12.58
N LYS A 196 -9.90 21.97 13.48
CA LYS A 196 -8.46 21.63 13.51
C LYS A 196 -8.31 20.18 13.99
N ASN A 197 -8.61 19.23 13.12
CA ASN A 197 -8.07 17.88 13.29
C ASN A 197 -6.56 18.00 13.11
N LYS A 198 -5.82 17.99 14.22
CA LYS A 198 -4.37 17.95 14.20
C LYS A 198 -3.97 16.68 13.44
N ARG A 199 -3.41 16.84 12.25
CA ARG A 199 -2.85 15.71 11.49
C ARG A 199 -1.73 15.09 12.31
N ASP A 200 -1.59 13.78 12.23
CA ASP A 200 -0.36 13.16 12.65
C ASP A 200 0.75 13.48 11.63
N ASP A 201 2.00 13.44 12.08
CA ASP A 201 3.17 13.79 11.25
C ASP A 201 3.23 12.92 9.98
N ALA A 202 2.78 11.66 10.03
CA ALA A 202 2.80 10.75 8.89
C ALA A 202 1.79 11.14 7.80
N GLN A 203 0.61 11.66 8.16
CA GLN A 203 -0.38 12.19 7.24
C GLN A 203 0.05 13.52 6.63
N GLU A 204 0.82 14.34 7.35
CA GLU A 204 1.45 15.54 6.79
C GLU A 204 2.49 15.17 5.74
N LEU A 205 3.36 14.20 6.04
CA LEU A 205 4.32 13.67 5.08
C LEU A 205 3.64 13.05 3.84
N ALA A 206 2.54 12.31 4.03
CA ALA A 206 1.76 11.77 2.93
C ALA A 206 1.15 12.90 2.07
N ALA A 207 0.63 13.96 2.70
CA ALA A 207 0.12 15.13 2.00
C ALA A 207 1.21 15.85 1.19
N GLU A 208 2.42 15.99 1.73
CA GLU A 208 3.55 16.58 1.00
C GLU A 208 3.96 15.73 -0.21
N LEU A 209 3.92 14.41 -0.07
CA LEU A 209 4.32 13.47 -1.11
C LEU A 209 3.25 13.32 -2.20
N TYR A 210 1.98 13.54 -1.85
CA TYR A 210 0.87 13.48 -2.77
C TYR A 210 1.10 14.42 -3.96
N SER A 211 1.10 13.85 -5.17
CA SER A 211 1.35 14.52 -6.46
C SER A 211 2.81 14.88 -6.74
N LYS A 212 3.77 14.36 -5.96
CA LYS A 212 5.22 14.52 -6.22
C LYS A 212 5.86 13.33 -6.91
N ILE A 213 5.22 12.17 -6.83
CA ILE A 213 5.63 10.94 -7.52
C ILE A 213 4.46 10.47 -8.35
N SER A 214 4.75 10.06 -9.58
CA SER A 214 3.80 9.43 -10.48
C SER A 214 4.37 8.10 -10.95
N ALA A 215 3.61 7.02 -10.76
CA ALA A 215 3.91 5.71 -11.34
C ALA A 215 3.06 5.59 -12.60
N ASP A 216 3.70 5.73 -13.76
CA ASP A 216 3.05 5.82 -15.05
C ASP A 216 2.02 6.97 -15.08
N TRP A 217 0.72 6.68 -15.25
CA TRP A 217 -0.36 7.67 -15.26
C TRP A 217 -1.00 7.96 -13.90
N ARG A 218 -0.54 7.34 -12.80
CA ARG A 218 -1.15 7.51 -11.46
C ARG A 218 -0.25 8.23 -10.49
N ASN A 219 -0.89 8.95 -9.58
CA ASN A 219 -0.24 9.42 -8.36
C ASN A 219 0.35 8.24 -7.57
N GLY A 220 1.61 8.36 -7.13
CA GLY A 220 2.35 7.28 -6.48
C GLY A 220 1.68 6.74 -5.21
N LEU A 221 1.03 7.60 -4.40
CA LEU A 221 0.30 7.13 -3.21
C LEU A 221 -1.00 6.42 -3.56
N LEU A 222 -1.66 6.81 -4.65
CA LEU A 222 -2.83 6.08 -5.15
C LEU A 222 -2.40 4.73 -5.75
N TYR A 223 -1.24 4.68 -6.41
CA TYR A 223 -0.69 3.42 -6.91
C TYR A 223 -0.31 2.45 -5.78
N GLU A 224 0.29 2.94 -4.69
CA GLU A 224 0.52 2.11 -3.50
C GLU A 224 -0.80 1.65 -2.87
N LEU A 225 -1.78 2.56 -2.73
CA LEU A 225 -3.08 2.19 -2.18
C LEU A 225 -3.76 1.10 -3.02
N PHE A 226 -3.72 1.24 -4.34
CA PHE A 226 -4.16 0.21 -5.29
C PHE A 226 -3.42 -1.11 -5.08
N SER A 227 -2.10 -1.06 -4.92
CA SER A 227 -1.25 -2.23 -4.67
C SER A 227 -1.64 -2.95 -3.37
N ILE A 228 -1.96 -2.22 -2.30
CA ILE A 228 -2.48 -2.82 -1.06
C ILE A 228 -3.72 -3.67 -1.33
N GLY A 229 -4.74 -3.10 -1.97
CA GLY A 229 -5.97 -3.87 -2.23
C GLY A 229 -5.78 -5.01 -3.21
N PHE A 230 -4.88 -4.87 -4.20
CA PHE A 230 -4.47 -5.96 -5.09
C PHE A 230 -3.90 -7.15 -4.30
N TYR A 231 -2.95 -6.90 -3.39
CA TYR A 231 -2.33 -7.97 -2.60
C TYR A 231 -3.30 -8.60 -1.60
N LEU A 232 -4.25 -7.83 -1.04
CA LEU A 232 -5.33 -8.41 -0.24
C LEU A 232 -6.22 -9.33 -1.08
N GLY A 233 -6.66 -8.89 -2.27
CA GLY A 233 -7.51 -9.69 -3.15
C GLY A 233 -6.87 -11.01 -3.60
N ARG A 234 -5.54 -11.02 -3.70
CA ARG A 234 -4.71 -12.20 -4.04
C ARG A 234 -4.41 -13.12 -2.86
N SER A 235 -4.59 -12.68 -1.62
CA SER A 235 -4.22 -13.48 -0.43
C SER A 235 -5.07 -14.76 -0.30
N PRO A 236 -4.45 -15.95 -0.27
CA PRO A 236 -5.18 -17.21 -0.03
C PRO A 236 -5.81 -17.27 1.37
N ASP A 237 -5.23 -16.60 2.37
CA ASP A 237 -5.79 -16.56 3.72
C ASP A 237 -7.10 -15.77 3.75
N LEU A 238 -7.13 -14.64 3.05
CA LEU A 238 -8.34 -13.81 2.97
C LEU A 238 -9.42 -14.46 2.12
N GLU A 239 -9.05 -15.27 1.13
CA GLU A 239 -9.98 -16.17 0.44
C GLU A 239 -10.68 -17.13 1.40
N ARG A 240 -9.87 -17.84 2.20
CA ARG A 240 -10.38 -18.82 3.16
C ARG A 240 -11.29 -18.15 4.18
N LEU A 241 -10.94 -16.94 4.60
CA LEU A 241 -11.79 -16.13 5.48
C LEU A 241 -13.14 -15.82 4.82
N SER A 242 -13.14 -15.32 3.57
CA SER A 242 -14.37 -15.00 2.82
C SER A 242 -15.27 -16.24 2.68
N VAL A 243 -14.71 -17.39 2.29
CA VAL A 243 -15.43 -18.67 2.18
C VAL A 243 -16.03 -19.09 3.53
N ALA A 244 -15.25 -19.02 4.62
CA ALA A 244 -15.71 -19.41 5.95
C ALA A 244 -16.85 -18.52 6.47
N ILE A 245 -16.81 -17.22 6.17
CA ILE A 245 -17.90 -16.29 6.50
C ILE A 245 -19.20 -16.71 5.82
N ARG A 246 -19.16 -17.00 4.51
CA ARG A 246 -20.34 -17.40 3.73
C ARG A 246 -20.95 -18.72 4.22
N ASN A 247 -20.12 -19.75 4.40
CA ASN A 247 -20.58 -21.06 4.85
C ASN A 247 -21.24 -21.03 6.25
N LYS A 248 -20.80 -20.14 7.14
CA LYS A 248 -21.42 -19.97 8.46
C LYS A 248 -22.80 -19.30 8.37
N GLY A 249 -23.06 -18.54 7.30
CA GLY A 249 -24.37 -17.95 7.03
C GLY A 249 -25.44 -18.96 6.62
N ASP A 250 -25.04 -20.05 5.96
CA ASP A 250 -25.96 -21.03 5.37
C ASP A 250 -26.34 -22.18 6.32
N GLY A 251 -25.57 -22.40 7.39
CA GLY A 251 -25.67 -23.58 8.26
C GLY A 251 -26.33 -23.38 9.63
N GLN A 252 -27.00 -22.25 9.89
CA GLN A 252 -27.74 -21.99 11.13
C GLN A 252 -29.14 -21.46 10.84
N GLU A 253 -30.07 -22.38 10.57
CA GLU A 253 -31.50 -22.27 10.92
C GLU A 253 -31.80 -23.13 12.14
#